data_AF-A0A972EL94-F1
#
_entry.id   AF-A0A972EL94-F1
#
_cell.length_a   1.000
_cell.length_b   1.000
_cell.length_c   1.000
_cell.angle_alpha   90.00
_cell.angle_beta   90.00
_cell.angle_gamma   90.00
#
_symmetry.space_group_name_H-M   'P 1'
#
loop_
_entity.id
_entity.type
_entity.pdbx_description
1 polymer ?
#
loop_
_entity_poly.entity_id
_entity_poly.type
_entity_poly.pdbx_seq_one_letter_code
_entity_poly.pdbx_strand_id
1 'polypeptide(L)'
;MKTKENIEFAENTLSNLTRLTVADNQVNVVNSLFDLFIQRIEAWVNGKSVEAGIEDIKIPFNWRQGQEFTLRFNQPVNSADLVKVFFFDSQIGPLVFTNEIKPVPVPTADHRQSIFQFFRSDFQVDLLLDARKVLGKATKQKRGVAFYPFTTSQDISHFLKNREQLLAPSLRSVKPDLLGIAFTDPVDQEMLQSFCGLCTELQCIPVFHFHSTNNQGIISSTLRTAAALLQPDEQQPEMIVSFQADNADTIVQQFCESLLSSFSGLTIFLNDPSLFRLTNQPANSLHTLINSGRVIPTLSRIEPGPSAWFEADKAQEKDFASALVHGFDQYLKKIRAILQANHLDDTVRIAINPWSFFRAPTKEGGYSVNLSAQDAFYYAGMVNRLLRNSNLVSHALVGPLIGDAGLLRLENDQVYPSAVFPFFQLMQDIEENILAFEMLPNRPVPEYFWSGIKGAMEAVELPIVEGFASRSNDGSKVFLNVVNRSPRKRAVIRISFINFEDMRPLKAGVIRRNRKQDRNYPDKVNNVTFAEISVRKYRRMDHVNLDIPASGIASMVLTSEP
;
A
#
# COMPACT_ATOMS: atom_id res chain seq x y z
N MET A 1 12.86 -31.31 24.48
CA MET A 1 13.80 -30.39 25.16
C MET A 1 14.40 -29.38 24.16
N LYS A 2 13.56 -28.75 23.32
CA LYS A 2 13.93 -27.75 22.28
C LYS A 2 12.95 -26.57 22.27
N THR A 3 12.41 -26.24 23.45
CA THR A 3 11.28 -25.33 23.61
C THR A 3 11.61 -24.11 24.46
N LYS A 4 12.79 -24.05 25.11
CA LYS A 4 13.25 -22.85 25.83
C LYS A 4 14.15 -21.95 24.96
N GLU A 5 15.07 -22.53 24.20
CA GLU A 5 15.98 -21.76 23.32
C GLU A 5 15.26 -21.03 22.17
N ASN A 6 14.13 -21.55 21.68
CA ASN A 6 13.33 -20.86 20.64
C ASN A 6 12.43 -19.75 21.22
N ILE A 7 12.20 -19.72 22.54
CA ILE A 7 11.40 -18.67 23.20
C ILE A 7 12.33 -17.49 23.58
N GLU A 8 13.53 -17.75 24.10
CA GLU A 8 14.55 -16.72 24.35
C GLU A 8 15.07 -16.06 23.06
N PHE A 9 15.04 -16.76 21.92
CA PHE A 9 15.48 -16.20 20.65
C PHE A 9 14.40 -15.35 19.96
N ALA A 10 13.11 -15.70 20.11
CA ALA A 10 11.99 -14.92 19.58
C ALA A 10 11.73 -13.62 20.37
N GLU A 11 12.15 -13.55 21.63
CA GLU A 11 12.13 -12.32 22.43
C GLU A 11 13.13 -11.26 21.92
N ASN A 12 14.17 -11.66 21.18
CA ASN A 12 15.29 -10.78 20.86
C ASN A 12 15.06 -9.82 19.68
N THR A 13 14.14 -10.07 18.76
CA THR A 13 14.20 -9.34 17.47
C THR A 13 13.18 -8.22 17.31
N LEU A 14 11.98 -8.35 17.91
CA LEU A 14 11.17 -7.16 18.22
C LEU A 14 11.93 -6.20 19.12
N SER A 15 12.74 -6.76 20.03
CA SER A 15 13.60 -6.01 20.94
C SER A 15 14.83 -5.40 20.28
N ASN A 16 15.03 -5.49 18.97
CA ASN A 16 16.15 -4.82 18.30
C ASN A 16 15.70 -3.73 17.33
N LEU A 17 14.40 -3.70 16.97
CA LEU A 17 13.85 -2.70 16.04
C LEU A 17 13.56 -1.35 16.68
N THR A 18 13.15 -1.36 17.95
CA THR A 18 12.72 -0.15 18.67
C THR A 18 13.36 -0.02 20.05
N ARG A 19 14.42 -0.79 20.35
CA ARG A 19 15.06 -0.80 21.67
C ARG A 19 16.07 0.31 21.79
N LEU A 20 15.99 0.97 22.93
CA LEU A 20 16.91 1.99 23.36
C LEU A 20 17.75 1.41 24.49
N THR A 21 19.07 1.49 24.36
CA THR A 21 19.98 1.23 25.46
C THR A 21 20.29 2.57 26.12
N VAL A 22 19.86 2.73 27.37
CA VAL A 22 20.12 3.95 28.15
C VAL A 22 21.42 3.76 28.92
N ALA A 23 22.40 4.63 28.66
CA ALA A 23 23.65 4.71 29.40
C ALA A 23 24.07 6.18 29.53
N ASP A 24 24.32 6.65 30.76
CA ASP A 24 24.91 7.97 31.04
C ASP A 24 24.35 9.16 30.23
N ASN A 25 23.05 9.43 30.40
CA ASN A 25 22.31 10.52 29.72
C ASN A 25 22.27 10.40 28.19
N GLN A 26 22.55 9.20 27.68
CA GLN A 26 22.60 8.92 26.26
C GLN A 26 21.79 7.68 25.95
N VAL A 27 21.28 7.67 24.73
CA VAL A 27 20.58 6.53 24.18
C VAL A 27 21.09 6.24 22.79
N ASN A 28 21.54 5.01 22.59
CA ASN A 28 21.87 4.53 21.27
C ASN A 28 20.62 4.00 20.56
N VAL A 29 20.46 4.41 19.32
CA VAL A 29 19.37 3.99 18.44
C VAL A 29 19.96 3.53 17.12
N VAL A 30 19.63 2.32 16.71
CA VAL A 30 20.00 1.78 15.40
C VAL A 30 18.78 1.80 14.52
N ASN A 31 18.89 2.37 13.32
CA ASN A 31 17.87 2.18 12.31
C ASN A 31 17.99 0.79 11.70
N SER A 32 17.24 -0.15 12.24
CA SER A 32 17.09 -1.49 11.67
C SER A 32 15.90 -1.59 10.71
N LEU A 33 15.28 -0.45 10.39
CA LEU A 33 14.30 -0.26 9.32
C LEU A 33 15.02 0.21 8.04
N PHE A 34 14.34 0.97 7.18
CA PHE A 34 14.84 1.38 5.84
C PHE A 34 15.52 2.72 5.90
N ASP A 35 16.08 3.21 4.80
CA ASP A 35 16.54 4.60 4.74
C ASP A 35 15.36 5.53 5.05
N LEU A 36 15.41 6.19 6.20
CA LEU A 36 14.38 7.10 6.68
C LEU A 36 14.81 8.54 6.43
N PHE A 37 13.86 9.43 6.13
CA PHE A 37 14.08 10.86 6.12
C PHE A 37 13.46 11.49 7.37
N ILE A 38 14.30 11.67 8.39
CA ILE A 38 13.89 12.17 9.70
C ILE A 38 13.77 13.68 9.68
N GLN A 39 12.56 14.15 9.93
CA GLN A 39 12.21 15.57 9.94
C GLN A 39 12.12 16.17 11.35
N ARG A 40 11.91 15.33 12.36
CA ARG A 40 11.78 15.76 13.75
C ARG A 40 12.10 14.63 14.69
N ILE A 41 12.63 14.97 15.86
CA ILE A 41 12.83 14.05 16.97
C ILE A 41 12.12 14.63 18.20
N GLU A 42 11.37 13.81 18.93
CA GLU A 42 10.83 14.14 20.25
C GLU A 42 11.27 13.08 21.25
N ALA A 43 11.75 13.49 22.43
CA ALA A 43 12.15 12.57 23.47
C ALA A 43 11.29 12.77 24.72
N TRP A 44 10.96 11.67 25.39
CA TRP A 44 10.13 11.64 26.58
C TRP A 44 10.79 10.77 27.65
N VAL A 45 10.87 11.29 28.87
CA VAL A 45 11.41 10.58 30.04
C VAL A 45 10.36 10.63 31.15
N ASN A 46 9.94 9.46 31.64
CA ASN A 46 8.93 9.31 32.69
C ASN A 46 7.63 10.09 32.40
N GLY A 47 7.22 10.09 31.13
CA GLY A 47 5.98 10.75 30.68
C GLY A 47 6.07 12.27 30.52
N LYS A 48 7.27 12.87 30.60
CA LYS A 48 7.50 14.30 30.30
C LYS A 48 8.35 14.45 29.05
N SER A 49 8.01 15.41 28.19
CA SER A 49 8.85 15.79 27.05
C SER A 49 10.16 16.40 27.55
N VAL A 50 11.26 16.01 26.94
CA VAL A 50 12.61 16.46 27.27
C VAL A 50 13.37 16.79 26.01
N GLU A 51 14.32 17.71 26.11
CA GLU A 51 15.17 18.08 25.00
C GLU A 51 16.29 17.04 24.82
N ALA A 52 16.45 16.57 23.59
CA ALA A 52 17.48 15.62 23.20
C ALA A 52 17.89 15.86 21.74
N GLY A 53 19.15 15.60 21.41
CA GLY A 53 19.70 15.83 20.08
C GLY A 53 20.73 14.76 19.68
N ILE A 54 21.05 14.72 18.40
CA ILE A 54 22.15 13.91 17.85
C ILE A 54 23.30 14.87 17.54
N GLU A 55 24.48 14.57 18.06
CA GLU A 55 25.68 15.37 17.85
C GLU A 55 26.03 15.43 16.34
N ASP A 56 26.38 16.63 15.84
CA ASP A 56 26.76 16.90 14.45
C ASP A 56 25.69 16.62 13.37
N ILE A 57 24.44 16.32 13.75
CA ILE A 57 23.35 16.11 12.81
C ILE A 57 22.34 17.23 12.91
N LYS A 58 22.18 17.95 11.79
CA LYS A 58 21.08 18.90 11.64
C LYS A 58 19.86 18.17 11.12
N ILE A 59 18.74 18.37 11.78
CA ILE A 59 17.43 17.95 11.30
C ILE A 59 16.97 18.96 10.23
N PRO A 60 16.41 18.51 9.08
CA PRO A 60 16.14 17.13 8.71
C PRO A 60 17.37 16.38 8.17
N PHE A 61 17.39 15.05 8.29
CA PHE A 61 18.49 14.22 7.80
C PHE A 61 18.02 12.85 7.27
N ASN A 62 18.85 12.22 6.43
CA ASN A 62 18.67 10.83 6.01
C ASN A 62 19.30 9.90 7.05
N TRP A 63 18.48 9.07 7.71
CA TRP A 63 18.91 7.99 8.58
C TRP A 63 19.01 6.71 7.76
N ARG A 64 20.23 6.30 7.43
CA ARG A 64 20.43 5.09 6.62
C ARG A 64 20.13 3.82 7.41
N GLN A 65 19.71 2.78 6.73
CA GLN A 65 19.60 1.45 7.31
C GLN A 65 20.95 1.02 7.93
N GLY A 66 20.89 0.41 9.11
CA GLY A 66 22.04 -0.04 9.90
C GLY A 66 22.84 1.08 10.57
N GLN A 67 22.53 2.35 10.27
CA GLN A 67 23.21 3.47 10.89
C GLN A 67 22.75 3.64 12.34
N GLU A 68 23.73 3.76 13.24
CA GLU A 68 23.51 4.02 14.66
C GLU A 68 23.68 5.52 14.96
N PHE A 69 22.82 6.03 15.82
CA PHE A 69 22.94 7.35 16.41
C PHE A 69 22.88 7.30 17.92
N THR A 70 23.63 8.20 18.53
CA THR A 70 23.57 8.46 19.96
C THR A 70 22.78 9.72 20.21
N LEU A 71 21.59 9.57 20.80
CA LEU A 71 20.78 10.67 21.28
C LEU A 71 21.30 11.10 22.66
N ARG A 72 21.73 12.34 22.80
CA ARG A 72 22.15 12.91 24.08
C ARG A 72 21.00 13.72 24.69
N PHE A 73 20.74 13.50 25.97
CA PHE A 73 19.69 14.20 26.72
C PHE A 73 20.28 15.38 27.50
N ASN A 74 19.54 16.48 27.55
CA ASN A 74 19.97 17.70 28.25
C ASN A 74 19.79 17.61 29.78
N GLN A 75 19.21 16.51 30.25
CA GLN A 75 18.98 16.20 31.66
C GLN A 75 19.49 14.79 31.99
N PRO A 76 19.71 14.48 33.28
CA PRO A 76 20.08 13.13 33.68
C PRO A 76 19.03 12.08 33.27
N VAL A 77 19.46 10.97 32.66
CA VAL A 77 18.60 9.85 32.28
C VAL A 77 19.30 8.54 32.64
N ASN A 78 18.57 7.68 33.35
CA ASN A 78 19.10 6.47 33.95
C ASN A 78 18.43 5.24 33.32
N SER A 79 19.06 4.07 33.41
CA SER A 79 18.50 2.82 32.87
C SER A 79 17.15 2.40 33.47
N ALA A 80 16.81 2.91 34.66
CA ALA A 80 15.53 2.68 35.32
C ALA A 80 14.41 3.65 34.87
N ASP A 81 14.74 4.74 34.17
CA ASP A 81 13.74 5.70 33.68
C ASP A 81 12.99 5.14 32.48
N LEU A 82 11.71 5.45 32.35
CA LEU A 82 10.96 5.14 31.14
C LEU A 82 11.29 6.16 30.05
N VAL A 83 12.12 5.75 29.10
CA VAL A 83 12.54 6.58 27.96
C VAL A 83 11.77 6.18 26.71
N LYS A 84 11.23 7.18 26.01
CA LYS A 84 10.64 7.04 24.68
C LYS A 84 11.22 8.08 23.74
N VAL A 85 11.63 7.67 22.55
CA VAL A 85 12.13 8.58 21.51
C VAL A 85 11.25 8.38 20.27
N PHE A 86 10.73 9.48 19.76
CA PHE A 86 9.92 9.55 18.56
C PHE A 86 10.76 10.12 17.44
N PHE A 87 10.91 9.39 16.35
CA PHE A 87 11.49 9.88 15.10
C PHE A 87 10.37 10.06 14.08
N PHE A 88 10.20 11.26 13.56
CA PHE A 88 9.15 11.56 12.60
C PHE A 88 9.74 11.50 11.19
N ASP A 89 9.36 10.45 10.46
CA ASP A 89 9.72 10.24 9.07
C ASP A 89 8.66 10.84 8.14
N SER A 90 9.09 11.43 7.01
CA SER A 90 8.17 12.07 6.05
C SER A 90 7.28 11.08 5.30
N GLN A 91 7.69 9.82 5.16
CA GLN A 91 7.00 8.80 4.39
C GLN A 91 6.20 7.83 5.25
N ILE A 92 6.56 7.56 6.50
CA ILE A 92 5.81 6.64 7.38
C ILE A 92 5.26 7.27 8.66
N GLY A 93 5.62 8.52 8.96
CA GLY A 93 5.18 9.21 10.17
C GLY A 93 6.02 8.85 11.40
N PRO A 94 5.44 8.90 12.62
CA PRO A 94 6.19 8.72 13.86
C PRO A 94 6.58 7.27 14.11
N LEU A 95 7.88 7.03 14.28
CA LEU A 95 8.47 5.82 14.81
C LEU A 95 8.77 6.00 16.30
N VAL A 96 8.37 5.04 17.13
CA VAL A 96 8.56 5.12 18.58
C VAL A 96 9.57 4.07 19.03
N PHE A 97 10.60 4.52 19.72
CA PHE A 97 11.61 3.69 20.35
C PHE A 97 11.50 3.80 21.86
N THR A 98 11.70 2.72 22.61
CA THR A 98 11.60 2.73 24.08
C THR A 98 12.53 1.71 24.74
N ASN A 99 12.94 1.99 25.98
CA ASN A 99 13.70 1.06 26.80
C ASN A 99 12.81 0.11 27.63
N GLU A 100 11.49 0.36 27.72
CA GLU A 100 10.52 -0.57 28.29
C GLU A 100 9.83 -1.36 27.17
N ILE A 101 10.36 -2.54 26.86
CA ILE A 101 9.74 -3.43 25.87
C ILE A 101 8.82 -4.36 26.64
N LYS A 102 7.52 -4.03 26.66
CA LYS A 102 6.52 -5.08 26.90
C LYS A 102 6.51 -5.97 25.67
N PRO A 103 6.62 -7.30 25.81
CA PRO A 103 6.51 -8.19 24.67
C PRO A 103 5.20 -7.87 23.95
N VAL A 104 5.28 -7.45 22.68
CA VAL A 104 4.09 -7.32 21.85
C VAL A 104 3.67 -8.76 21.55
N PRO A 105 2.49 -9.22 22.00
CA PRO A 105 2.09 -10.59 21.74
C PRO A 105 2.04 -10.80 20.22
N VAL A 106 2.67 -11.88 19.75
CA VAL A 106 2.57 -12.30 18.34
C VAL A 106 1.09 -12.51 18.05
N PRO A 107 0.51 -11.80 17.07
CA PRO A 107 -0.89 -11.94 16.79
C PRO A 107 -1.18 -13.32 16.22
N THR A 108 -2.36 -13.82 16.54
CA THR A 108 -2.77 -15.18 16.24
C THR A 108 -4.04 -15.18 15.40
N ALA A 109 -4.12 -16.16 14.49
CA ALA A 109 -5.31 -16.47 13.73
C ALA A 109 -5.97 -17.72 14.34
N ASP A 110 -7.20 -17.59 14.80
CA ASP A 110 -8.03 -18.71 15.26
C ASP A 110 -9.04 -19.08 14.16
N HIS A 111 -8.65 -20.05 13.34
CA HIS A 111 -9.53 -20.66 12.34
C HIS A 111 -10.44 -21.68 13.02
N ARG A 112 -11.43 -21.22 13.79
CA ARG A 112 -12.39 -22.08 14.48
C ARG A 112 -13.08 -22.99 13.46
N GLN A 113 -12.82 -24.30 13.55
CA GLN A 113 -13.49 -25.31 12.73
C GLN A 113 -14.39 -26.15 13.63
N SER A 114 -15.64 -26.33 13.23
CA SER A 114 -16.48 -27.32 13.90
C SER A 114 -15.94 -28.73 13.63
N ILE A 115 -16.12 -29.67 14.57
CA ILE A 115 -15.66 -31.06 14.45
C ILE A 115 -16.17 -31.70 13.14
N PHE A 116 -17.40 -31.38 12.72
CA PHE A 116 -17.98 -31.86 11.47
C PHE A 116 -17.29 -31.31 10.21
N GLN A 117 -16.69 -30.13 10.29
CA GLN A 117 -15.96 -29.54 9.18
C GLN A 117 -14.60 -30.21 8.94
N PHE A 118 -14.01 -30.91 9.93
CA PHE A 118 -12.73 -31.63 9.73
C PHE A 118 -12.84 -32.72 8.66
N PHE A 119 -14.01 -33.35 8.52
CA PHE A 119 -14.23 -34.45 7.60
C PHE A 119 -14.54 -34.01 6.16
N ARG A 120 -14.80 -32.72 5.92
CA ARG A 120 -15.03 -32.19 4.58
C ARG A 120 -13.74 -31.58 4.01
N SER A 121 -13.36 -32.02 2.81
CA SER A 121 -12.21 -31.48 2.06
C SER A 121 -12.46 -30.06 1.55
N ASP A 122 -13.74 -29.69 1.40
CA ASP A 122 -14.22 -28.44 0.84
C ASP A 122 -15.26 -27.77 1.76
N PHE A 123 -15.52 -26.49 1.48
CA PHE A 123 -16.65 -25.77 2.03
C PHE A 123 -17.36 -24.98 0.92
N GLN A 124 -18.65 -24.79 1.10
CA GLN A 124 -19.50 -24.07 0.15
C GLN A 124 -19.80 -22.67 0.68
N VAL A 125 -19.78 -21.70 -0.22
CA VAL A 125 -20.17 -20.32 0.05
C VAL A 125 -21.12 -19.86 -1.04
N ASP A 126 -22.25 -19.29 -0.64
CA ASP A 126 -23.19 -18.67 -1.56
C ASP A 126 -23.12 -17.15 -1.41
N LEU A 127 -22.78 -16.49 -2.51
CA LEU A 127 -22.75 -15.04 -2.62
C LEU A 127 -23.85 -14.59 -3.58
N LEU A 128 -24.41 -13.43 -3.29
CA LEU A 128 -25.39 -12.79 -4.13
C LEU A 128 -24.81 -11.49 -4.67
N LEU A 129 -24.91 -11.29 -5.98
CA LEU A 129 -24.52 -10.06 -6.64
C LEU A 129 -25.77 -9.41 -7.22
N ASP A 130 -26.08 -8.19 -6.77
CA ASP A 130 -27.20 -7.39 -7.29
C ASP A 130 -26.65 -6.27 -8.17
N ALA A 131 -27.07 -6.26 -9.43
CA ALA A 131 -26.67 -5.29 -10.43
C ALA A 131 -27.08 -3.83 -10.07
N ARG A 132 -27.99 -3.66 -9.12
CA ARG A 132 -28.45 -2.33 -8.64
C ARG A 132 -27.67 -1.82 -7.44
N LYS A 133 -26.92 -2.68 -6.73
CA LYS A 133 -26.16 -2.29 -5.52
C LYS A 133 -24.75 -1.84 -5.86
N VAL A 134 -24.67 -0.66 -6.44
CA VAL A 134 -23.40 0.01 -6.76
C VAL A 134 -22.84 0.71 -5.52
N LEU A 135 -21.63 0.35 -5.09
CA LEU A 135 -20.90 0.96 -3.98
C LEU A 135 -20.19 2.26 -4.39
N GLY A 136 -19.75 2.33 -5.64
CA GLY A 136 -18.96 3.45 -6.14
C GLY A 136 -18.57 3.25 -7.60
N LYS A 137 -17.75 4.17 -8.10
CA LYS A 137 -17.22 4.11 -9.46
C LYS A 137 -15.71 4.00 -9.44
N ALA A 138 -15.14 3.10 -10.22
CA ALA A 138 -13.70 2.97 -10.39
C ALA A 138 -13.09 4.22 -11.04
N THR A 139 -13.82 4.89 -11.94
CA THR A 139 -13.40 6.14 -12.60
C THR A 139 -13.22 7.32 -11.65
N LYS A 140 -13.73 7.25 -10.42
CA LYS A 140 -13.47 8.25 -9.37
C LYS A 140 -12.09 8.10 -8.70
N GLN A 141 -11.36 7.03 -9.02
CA GLN A 141 -10.06 6.73 -8.45
C GLN A 141 -9.01 6.53 -9.54
N LYS A 142 -7.99 7.39 -9.57
CA LYS A 142 -6.79 7.19 -10.40
C LYS A 142 -5.82 6.24 -9.67
N ARG A 143 -5.40 5.16 -10.32
CA ARG A 143 -4.53 4.13 -9.71
C ARG A 143 -3.21 4.06 -10.44
N GLY A 144 -2.12 3.97 -9.70
CA GLY A 144 -0.80 3.99 -10.30
C GLY A 144 0.24 3.19 -9.56
N VAL A 145 1.46 3.30 -10.06
CA VAL A 145 2.66 2.71 -9.50
C VAL A 145 3.69 3.81 -9.22
N ALA A 146 4.54 3.63 -8.21
CA ALA A 146 5.57 4.60 -7.84
C ALA A 146 6.94 3.93 -7.76
N PHE A 147 8.01 4.61 -8.15
CA PHE A 147 9.37 4.12 -7.98
C PHE A 147 9.80 4.10 -6.50
N TYR A 148 9.27 4.97 -5.65
CA TYR A 148 9.52 5.01 -4.20
C TYR A 148 8.54 4.07 -3.45
N PRO A 149 8.73 3.72 -2.15
CA PRO A 149 9.66 4.31 -1.17
C PRO A 149 11.10 3.76 -1.20
N PHE A 150 11.32 2.52 -1.63
CA PHE A 150 12.59 1.81 -1.35
C PHE A 150 13.59 1.77 -2.51
N THR A 151 13.23 2.25 -3.70
CA THR A 151 14.13 2.18 -4.85
C THR A 151 15.15 3.30 -4.81
N THR A 152 16.41 2.96 -5.07
CA THR A 152 17.48 3.95 -5.16
C THR A 152 17.43 4.73 -6.47
N SER A 153 17.93 5.97 -6.48
CA SER A 153 18.08 6.77 -7.70
C SER A 153 18.91 6.06 -8.78
N GLN A 154 19.90 5.25 -8.38
CA GLN A 154 20.73 4.47 -9.30
C GLN A 154 19.91 3.39 -10.02
N ASP A 155 19.09 2.64 -9.29
CA ASP A 155 18.24 1.60 -9.87
C ASP A 155 17.18 2.20 -10.81
N ILE A 156 16.61 3.35 -10.42
CA ILE A 156 15.66 4.10 -11.27
C ILE A 156 16.34 4.53 -12.58
N SER A 157 17.53 5.15 -12.50
CA SER A 157 18.28 5.57 -13.68
C SER A 157 18.66 4.39 -14.58
N HIS A 158 19.13 3.28 -14.00
CA HIS A 158 19.44 2.06 -14.74
C HIS A 158 18.20 1.52 -15.47
N PHE A 159 17.08 1.43 -14.76
CA PHE A 159 15.81 0.98 -15.33
C PHE A 159 15.33 1.88 -16.47
N LEU A 160 15.35 3.21 -16.27
CA LEU A 160 14.87 4.17 -17.25
C LEU A 160 15.75 4.22 -18.52
N LYS A 161 17.08 4.03 -18.38
CA LYS A 161 18.03 3.95 -19.50
C LYS A 161 17.84 2.69 -20.33
N ASN A 162 17.61 1.57 -19.67
CA ASN A 162 17.44 0.27 -20.33
C ASN A 162 15.96 -0.08 -20.56
N ARG A 163 15.05 0.89 -20.45
CA ARG A 163 13.62 0.62 -20.42
C ARG A 163 13.11 -0.12 -21.64
N GLU A 164 13.63 0.08 -22.85
CA GLU A 164 13.12 -0.66 -24.03
C GLU A 164 13.44 -2.17 -23.98
N GLN A 165 14.54 -2.54 -23.34
CA GLN A 165 14.96 -3.93 -23.14
C GLN A 165 14.34 -4.53 -21.88
N LEU A 166 14.13 -3.70 -20.85
CA LEU A 166 13.59 -4.08 -19.54
C LEU A 166 12.05 -3.94 -19.45
N LEU A 167 11.43 -3.20 -20.39
CA LEU A 167 9.99 -3.18 -20.67
C LEU A 167 9.63 -4.52 -21.30
N ALA A 168 9.53 -5.53 -20.45
CA ALA A 168 8.67 -6.65 -20.76
C ALA A 168 7.24 -6.12 -21.00
N PRO A 169 6.42 -6.82 -21.82
CA PRO A 169 4.97 -6.62 -21.94
C PRO A 169 4.21 -6.42 -20.61
N SER A 170 4.82 -6.86 -19.51
CA SER A 170 4.45 -6.66 -18.11
C SER A 170 3.93 -5.24 -17.79
N LEU A 171 4.72 -4.16 -17.89
CA LEU A 171 4.24 -2.85 -17.39
C LEU A 171 3.08 -2.30 -18.23
N ARG A 172 3.15 -2.47 -19.56
CA ARG A 172 2.04 -2.15 -20.48
C ARG A 172 0.76 -2.93 -20.17
N SER A 173 0.90 -4.11 -19.56
CA SER A 173 -0.26 -4.89 -19.12
C SER A 173 -0.93 -4.24 -17.90
N VAL A 174 -0.19 -3.64 -16.95
CA VAL A 174 -0.77 -3.01 -15.75
C VAL A 174 -1.60 -1.75 -16.07
N LYS A 175 -1.25 -1.01 -17.14
CA LYS A 175 -1.94 0.23 -17.58
C LYS A 175 -2.23 1.21 -16.43
N PRO A 176 -1.19 1.70 -15.74
CA PRO A 176 -1.38 2.62 -14.62
C PRO A 176 -1.94 3.97 -15.10
N ASP A 177 -2.87 4.56 -14.35
CA ASP A 177 -3.33 5.95 -14.56
C ASP A 177 -2.27 6.96 -14.09
N LEU A 178 -1.47 6.58 -13.10
CA LEU A 178 -0.45 7.43 -12.47
C LEU A 178 0.91 6.72 -12.44
N LEU A 179 1.99 7.47 -12.66
CA LEU A 179 3.35 6.98 -12.43
C LEU A 179 4.09 7.97 -11.53
N GLY A 180 4.66 7.49 -10.42
CA GLY A 180 5.32 8.34 -9.43
C GLY A 180 6.84 8.19 -9.38
N ILE A 181 7.55 9.31 -9.29
CA ILE A 181 9.00 9.37 -9.03
C ILE A 181 9.28 10.34 -7.87
N ALA A 182 10.31 10.05 -7.09
CA ALA A 182 10.78 10.93 -6.02
C ALA A 182 12.09 11.58 -6.42
N PHE A 183 12.22 12.87 -6.12
CA PHE A 183 13.44 13.63 -6.36
C PHE A 183 14.08 14.10 -5.05
N THR A 184 15.40 14.17 -5.09
CA THR A 184 16.24 14.89 -4.13
C THR A 184 16.79 16.16 -4.80
N ASP A 185 17.24 17.12 -4.01
CA ASP A 185 17.94 18.30 -4.50
C ASP A 185 19.46 17.99 -4.61
N PRO A 186 20.12 18.18 -5.77
CA PRO A 186 19.58 18.68 -7.05
C PRO A 186 18.84 17.64 -7.89
N VAL A 187 17.89 18.12 -8.70
CA VAL A 187 17.09 17.27 -9.61
C VAL A 187 17.92 16.84 -10.82
N ASP A 188 18.05 15.52 -11.00
CA ASP A 188 18.66 14.91 -12.19
C ASP A 188 17.78 15.13 -13.43
N GLN A 189 18.26 15.94 -14.36
CA GLN A 189 17.54 16.30 -15.59
C GLN A 189 17.43 15.14 -16.58
N GLU A 190 18.42 14.24 -16.64
CA GLU A 190 18.39 13.07 -17.53
C GLU A 190 17.32 12.08 -17.04
N MET A 191 17.25 11.90 -15.72
CA MET A 191 16.20 11.09 -15.07
C MET A 191 14.82 11.69 -15.30
N LEU A 192 14.65 13.00 -15.12
CA LEU A 192 13.38 13.71 -15.37
C LEU A 192 12.92 13.53 -16.83
N GLN A 193 13.82 13.73 -17.80
CA GLN A 193 13.51 13.56 -19.21
C GLN A 193 13.08 12.13 -19.54
N SER A 194 13.83 11.15 -19.04
CA SER A 194 13.53 9.73 -19.26
C SER A 194 12.20 9.32 -18.63
N PHE A 195 11.91 9.84 -17.43
CA PHE A 195 10.67 9.61 -16.73
C PHE A 195 9.46 10.21 -17.46
N CYS A 196 9.54 11.47 -17.90
CA CYS A 196 8.47 12.08 -18.70
C CYS A 196 8.23 11.31 -20.00
N GLY A 197 9.30 10.87 -20.68
CA GLY A 197 9.18 10.02 -21.87
C GLY A 197 8.45 8.70 -21.59
N LEU A 198 8.71 8.06 -20.45
CA LEU A 198 7.99 6.85 -20.02
C LEU A 198 6.52 7.13 -19.72
N CYS A 199 6.19 8.25 -19.06
CA CYS A 199 4.80 8.65 -18.82
C CYS A 199 4.02 8.86 -20.13
N THR A 200 4.65 9.49 -21.13
CA THR A 200 4.05 9.66 -22.47
C THR A 200 3.84 8.32 -23.16
N GLU A 201 4.81 7.40 -23.09
CA GLU A 201 4.69 6.04 -23.66
C GLU A 201 3.53 5.25 -23.03
N LEU A 202 3.38 5.34 -21.71
CA LEU A 202 2.35 4.63 -20.96
C LEU A 202 0.99 5.35 -20.94
N GLN A 203 0.93 6.58 -21.45
CA GLN A 203 -0.25 7.46 -21.40
C GLN A 203 -0.77 7.67 -19.97
N CYS A 204 0.13 7.87 -19.01
CA CYS A 204 -0.20 8.05 -17.60
C CYS A 204 0.21 9.42 -17.06
N ILE A 205 -0.41 9.85 -15.98
CA ILE A 205 -0.15 11.14 -15.35
C ILE A 205 1.08 11.03 -14.43
N PRO A 206 2.07 11.93 -14.58
CA PRO A 206 3.25 11.92 -13.73
C PRO A 206 2.94 12.48 -12.33
N VAL A 207 3.50 11.82 -11.32
CA VAL A 207 3.50 12.26 -9.91
C VAL A 207 4.94 12.54 -9.49
N PHE A 208 5.25 13.81 -9.25
CA PHE A 208 6.57 14.28 -8.82
C PHE A 208 6.60 14.47 -7.31
N HIS A 209 7.27 13.58 -6.60
CA HIS A 209 7.41 13.65 -5.15
C HIS A 209 8.70 14.36 -4.74
N PHE A 210 8.58 15.38 -3.89
CA PHE A 210 9.68 16.14 -3.33
C PHE A 210 9.73 15.96 -1.81
N HIS A 211 10.90 15.60 -1.28
CA HIS A 211 11.08 15.31 0.14
C HIS A 211 11.04 16.55 1.05
N SER A 212 11.10 17.78 0.50
CA SER A 212 11.02 19.03 1.27
C SER A 212 10.41 20.17 0.45
N THR A 213 9.67 21.06 1.13
CA THR A 213 9.12 22.30 0.57
C THR A 213 10.10 23.46 0.45
N ASN A 214 11.32 23.34 0.98
CA ASN A 214 12.19 24.49 1.23
C ASN A 214 12.75 25.16 -0.03
N ASN A 215 12.45 24.64 -1.22
CA ASN A 215 12.94 25.21 -2.48
C ASN A 215 11.83 25.29 -3.56
N GLN A 216 10.90 26.22 -3.38
CA GLN A 216 9.85 26.55 -4.36
C GLN A 216 10.42 26.77 -5.78
N GLY A 217 11.61 27.36 -5.89
CA GLY A 217 12.28 27.60 -7.18
C GLY A 217 12.61 26.31 -7.93
N ILE A 218 13.12 25.29 -7.21
CA ILE A 218 13.40 23.97 -7.79
C ILE A 218 12.11 23.27 -8.21
N ILE A 219 11.08 23.26 -7.36
CA ILE A 219 9.80 22.62 -7.70
C ILE A 219 9.21 23.28 -8.96
N SER A 220 9.17 24.60 -8.99
CA SER A 220 8.58 25.37 -10.10
C SER A 220 9.35 25.20 -11.41
N SER A 221 10.69 25.20 -11.36
CA SER A 221 11.53 24.97 -12.55
C SER A 221 11.46 23.53 -13.05
N THR A 222 11.39 22.56 -12.14
CA THR A 222 11.19 21.14 -12.48
C THR A 222 9.84 20.93 -13.17
N LEU A 223 8.76 21.47 -12.61
CA LEU A 223 7.41 21.37 -13.21
C LEU A 223 7.34 22.07 -14.57
N ARG A 224 8.02 23.21 -14.76
CA ARG A 224 8.07 23.90 -16.04
C ARG A 224 8.79 23.08 -17.11
N THR A 225 9.92 22.46 -16.73
CA THR A 225 10.68 21.56 -17.61
C THR A 225 9.87 20.31 -17.94
N ALA A 226 9.22 19.69 -16.94
CA ALA A 226 8.35 18.54 -17.13
C ALA A 226 7.17 18.85 -18.06
N ALA A 227 6.50 20.00 -17.88
CA ALA A 227 5.40 20.41 -18.74
C ALA A 227 5.81 20.50 -20.21
N ALA A 228 6.96 21.11 -20.49
CA ALA A 228 7.51 21.23 -21.84
C ALA A 228 7.88 19.87 -22.46
N LEU A 229 8.27 18.88 -21.64
CA LEU A 229 8.59 17.53 -22.10
C LEU A 229 7.36 16.65 -22.36
N LEU A 230 6.26 16.86 -21.64
CA LEU A 230 5.06 16.03 -21.71
C LEU A 230 4.11 16.45 -22.84
N GLN A 231 3.92 17.75 -23.06
CA GLN A 231 3.07 18.29 -24.12
C GLN A 231 3.68 19.59 -24.68
N PRO A 232 4.31 19.55 -25.86
CA PRO A 232 4.89 20.75 -26.48
C PRO A 232 3.84 21.67 -27.15
N ASP A 233 2.61 21.19 -27.40
CA ASP A 233 1.59 21.84 -28.25
C ASP A 233 0.58 22.74 -27.49
N GLU A 234 1.06 23.65 -26.65
CA GLU A 234 0.31 24.74 -25.96
C GLU A 234 -0.80 24.35 -24.95
N GLN A 235 -1.28 23.11 -24.89
CA GLN A 235 -2.10 22.64 -23.75
C GLN A 235 -1.19 22.23 -22.58
N GLN A 236 -1.49 22.73 -21.37
CA GLN A 236 -0.72 22.32 -20.19
C GLN A 236 -1.10 20.88 -19.78
N PRO A 237 -0.11 19.99 -19.61
CA PRO A 237 -0.38 18.60 -19.25
C PRO A 237 -0.94 18.49 -17.83
N GLU A 238 -1.77 17.46 -17.60
CA GLU A 238 -2.11 17.05 -16.24
C GLU A 238 -0.85 16.54 -15.53
N MET A 239 -0.58 17.06 -14.35
CA MET A 239 0.55 16.66 -13.53
C MET A 239 0.16 16.68 -12.05
N ILE A 240 0.84 15.86 -11.25
CA ILE A 240 0.70 15.86 -9.80
C ILE A 240 2.05 16.18 -9.17
N VAL A 241 2.06 17.11 -8.21
CA VAL A 241 3.22 17.36 -7.36
C VAL A 241 2.90 16.94 -5.94
N SER A 242 3.80 16.18 -5.29
CA SER A 242 3.66 15.72 -3.91
C SER A 242 4.78 16.30 -3.07
N PHE A 243 4.45 16.88 -1.91
CA PHE A 243 5.44 17.40 -0.96
C PHE A 243 4.90 17.42 0.47
N GLN A 244 5.81 17.46 1.44
CA GLN A 244 5.46 17.57 2.86
C GLN A 244 5.19 19.02 3.28
N ALA A 245 4.13 19.28 4.03
CA ALA A 245 3.89 20.59 4.63
C ALA A 245 4.78 20.80 5.88
N ASP A 246 5.95 21.42 5.72
CA ASP A 246 6.87 21.68 6.85
C ASP A 246 6.66 23.07 7.50
N ASN A 247 5.78 23.90 6.94
CA ASN A 247 5.60 25.31 7.30
C ASN A 247 4.21 25.62 7.88
N ALA A 248 4.04 26.83 8.43
CA ALA A 248 2.73 27.32 8.85
C ALA A 248 1.70 27.28 7.70
N ASP A 249 0.45 26.96 8.00
CA ASP A 249 -0.63 26.74 7.04
C ASP A 249 -0.76 27.87 5.99
N THR A 250 -0.54 29.12 6.39
CA THR A 250 -0.58 30.29 5.50
C THR A 250 0.52 30.28 4.44
N ILE A 251 1.73 29.84 4.79
CA ILE A 251 2.86 29.72 3.85
C ILE A 251 2.59 28.59 2.86
N VAL A 252 2.10 27.45 3.37
CA VAL A 252 1.75 26.28 2.55
C VAL A 252 0.65 26.65 1.56
N GLN A 253 -0.37 27.39 2.00
CA GLN A 253 -1.45 27.86 1.14
C GLN A 253 -0.93 28.79 0.04
N GLN A 254 -0.17 29.83 0.39
CA GLN A 254 0.40 30.76 -0.60
C GLN A 254 1.27 30.02 -1.63
N PHE A 255 2.04 29.04 -1.17
CA PHE A 255 2.84 28.21 -2.07
C PHE A 255 1.96 27.37 -3.01
N CYS A 256 0.91 26.73 -2.49
CA CYS A 256 -0.05 25.99 -3.31
C CYS A 256 -0.73 26.91 -4.34
N GLU A 257 -1.22 28.08 -3.94
CA GLU A 257 -1.84 29.06 -4.84
C GLU A 257 -0.88 29.53 -5.94
N SER A 258 0.40 29.76 -5.59
CA SER A 258 1.43 30.14 -6.55
C SER A 258 1.68 29.04 -7.60
N LEU A 259 1.74 27.77 -7.18
CA LEU A 259 1.86 26.65 -8.10
C LEU A 259 0.61 26.47 -8.98
N LEU A 260 -0.58 26.50 -8.38
CA LEU A 260 -1.85 26.28 -9.07
C LEU A 260 -2.21 27.39 -10.07
N SER A 261 -1.70 28.61 -9.87
CA SER A 261 -1.80 29.73 -10.81
C SER A 261 -0.80 29.64 -11.95
N SER A 262 0.38 29.06 -11.71
CA SER A 262 1.39 28.83 -12.75
C SER A 262 1.08 27.62 -13.62
N PHE A 263 0.37 26.63 -13.08
CA PHE A 263 0.07 25.36 -13.72
C PHE A 263 -1.42 25.00 -13.59
N SER A 264 -2.18 25.23 -14.66
CA SER A 264 -3.63 25.00 -14.76
C SER A 264 -4.01 23.51 -14.63
N GLY A 265 -3.21 22.60 -15.19
CA GLY A 265 -3.39 21.14 -15.11
C GLY A 265 -2.84 20.50 -13.83
N LEU A 266 -2.33 21.29 -12.88
CA LEU A 266 -1.68 20.77 -11.67
C LEU A 266 -2.68 20.38 -10.59
N THR A 267 -2.45 19.20 -10.01
CA THR A 267 -2.98 18.77 -8.71
C THR A 267 -1.83 18.67 -7.71
N ILE A 268 -2.07 19.06 -6.46
CA ILE A 268 -1.07 19.03 -5.39
C ILE A 268 -1.46 17.94 -4.39
N PHE A 269 -0.55 17.00 -4.14
CA PHE A 269 -0.61 16.03 -3.06
C PHE A 269 0.10 16.61 -1.84
N LEU A 270 -0.67 17.00 -0.84
CA LEU A 270 -0.13 17.55 0.39
C LEU A 270 0.06 16.43 1.41
N ASN A 271 1.31 16.04 1.64
CA ASN A 271 1.66 15.10 2.70
C ASN A 271 1.73 15.89 4.00
N ASP A 272 0.72 15.74 4.86
CA ASP A 272 0.73 16.38 6.16
C ASP A 272 0.04 15.48 7.18
N PRO A 273 0.77 14.93 8.17
CA PRO A 273 0.16 14.20 9.28
C PRO A 273 -0.81 15.09 10.08
N SER A 274 -0.62 16.40 10.02
CA SER A 274 -1.42 17.45 10.64
C SER A 274 -2.69 17.76 9.86
N LEU A 275 -3.02 17.01 8.81
CA LEU A 275 -4.32 17.12 8.13
C LEU A 275 -5.52 16.94 9.08
N PHE A 276 -5.31 16.29 10.24
CA PHE A 276 -6.28 16.23 11.33
C PHE A 276 -6.41 17.53 12.16
N ARG A 277 -5.57 18.54 11.92
CA ARG A 277 -5.67 19.90 12.50
C ARG A 277 -6.59 20.80 11.68
N LEU A 278 -6.69 20.59 10.36
CA LEU A 278 -7.68 21.22 9.48
C LEU A 278 -9.10 21.02 10.02
N THR A 279 -9.38 19.81 10.51
CA THR A 279 -10.67 19.38 11.06
C THR A 279 -10.96 19.84 12.50
N ASN A 280 -10.22 20.80 13.04
CA ASN A 280 -10.50 21.40 14.34
C ASN A 280 -10.65 22.94 14.27
N GLN A 281 -10.44 23.54 13.10
CA GLN A 281 -10.57 24.98 12.90
C GLN A 281 -11.32 25.27 11.59
N PRO A 282 -12.63 25.58 11.62
CA PRO A 282 -13.40 25.89 10.42
C PRO A 282 -12.92 27.13 9.64
N ALA A 283 -11.92 27.86 10.15
CA ALA A 283 -11.31 29.03 9.53
C ALA A 283 -9.89 28.78 8.97
N ASN A 284 -9.51 27.52 8.69
CA ASN A 284 -8.22 27.25 8.04
C ASN A 284 -8.28 27.58 6.55
N SER A 285 -7.39 28.47 6.12
CA SER A 285 -7.37 29.01 4.76
C SER A 285 -6.96 27.97 3.69
N LEU A 286 -6.35 26.84 4.08
CA LEU A 286 -6.10 25.70 3.20
C LEU A 286 -7.39 24.95 2.78
N HIS A 287 -8.50 25.09 3.54
CA HIS A 287 -9.74 24.36 3.27
C HIS A 287 -10.33 24.65 1.90
N THR A 288 -10.27 25.90 1.45
CA THR A 288 -10.81 26.30 0.15
C THR A 288 -10.11 25.56 -0.99
N LEU A 289 -8.79 25.41 -0.92
CA LEU A 289 -8.00 24.69 -1.91
C LEU A 289 -8.29 23.19 -1.88
N ILE A 290 -8.47 22.61 -0.69
CA ILE A 290 -8.80 21.20 -0.54
C ILE A 290 -10.20 20.90 -1.08
N ASN A 291 -11.19 21.74 -0.75
CA ASN A 291 -12.56 21.61 -1.25
C ASN A 291 -12.66 21.80 -2.75
N SER A 292 -11.73 22.54 -3.38
CA SER A 292 -11.66 22.63 -4.84
C SER A 292 -11.23 21.32 -5.53
N GLY A 293 -10.70 20.36 -4.77
CA GLY A 293 -10.14 19.11 -5.28
C GLY A 293 -8.77 19.24 -5.95
N ARG A 294 -8.20 20.45 -6.03
CA ARG A 294 -6.86 20.68 -6.59
C ARG A 294 -5.72 20.46 -5.59
N VAL A 295 -6.01 20.54 -4.28
CA VAL A 295 -5.09 20.11 -3.22
C VAL A 295 -5.69 18.89 -2.55
N ILE A 296 -4.98 17.77 -2.60
CA ILE A 296 -5.44 16.48 -2.12
C ILE A 296 -4.57 16.06 -0.92
N PRO A 297 -5.19 15.97 0.26
CA PRO A 297 -4.62 15.30 1.42
C PRO A 297 -4.03 13.94 1.09
N THR A 298 -2.76 13.75 1.43
CA THR A 298 -2.03 12.54 1.06
C THR A 298 -1.50 11.82 2.28
N LEU A 299 -1.65 10.50 2.26
CA LEU A 299 -1.28 9.61 3.35
C LEU A 299 -0.50 8.44 2.77
N SER A 300 0.61 8.10 3.40
CA SER A 300 1.36 6.89 3.05
C SER A 300 0.85 5.70 3.87
N ARG A 301 0.86 4.51 3.27
CA ARG A 301 0.57 3.26 3.97
C ARG A 301 1.56 2.16 3.60
N ILE A 302 2.72 2.24 4.21
CA ILE A 302 3.80 1.28 4.06
C ILE A 302 3.72 0.33 5.26
N GLU A 303 3.34 -0.92 4.99
CA GLU A 303 3.09 -1.89 6.05
C GLU A 303 4.23 -2.90 6.16
N PRO A 304 4.85 -3.05 7.34
CA PRO A 304 5.85 -4.09 7.54
C PRO A 304 5.17 -5.47 7.56
N GLY A 305 5.88 -6.46 7.03
CA GLY A 305 5.49 -7.84 7.02
C GLY A 305 5.77 -8.52 8.37
N PRO A 306 5.17 -9.68 8.60
CA PRO A 306 5.23 -10.38 9.90
C PRO A 306 6.64 -10.75 10.36
N SER A 307 7.56 -11.03 9.44
CA SER A 307 8.97 -11.24 9.79
C SER A 307 9.60 -9.97 10.36
N ALA A 308 9.16 -8.79 9.93
CA ALA A 308 9.63 -7.50 10.46
C ALA A 308 9.04 -7.25 11.83
N TRP A 309 7.78 -7.64 12.04
CA TRP A 309 7.13 -7.40 13.31
C TRP A 309 7.42 -8.44 14.38
N PHE A 310 7.76 -9.70 14.05
CA PHE A 310 7.71 -10.78 15.05
C PHE A 310 8.70 -11.94 14.79
N GLU A 311 9.61 -11.86 13.79
CA GLU A 311 10.37 -13.03 13.31
C GLU A 311 9.47 -14.26 13.08
N ALA A 312 8.22 -14.02 12.67
CA ALA A 312 7.16 -15.01 12.79
C ALA A 312 7.44 -16.32 12.02
N ASP A 313 6.85 -17.41 12.52
CA ASP A 313 6.75 -18.67 11.81
C ASP A 313 6.22 -18.43 10.39
N LYS A 314 6.93 -18.97 9.39
CA LYS A 314 6.54 -18.96 7.97
C LYS A 314 5.09 -19.44 7.76
N ALA A 315 4.55 -20.26 8.67
CA ALA A 315 3.17 -20.71 8.64
C ALA A 315 2.13 -19.59 8.83
N GLN A 316 2.46 -18.52 9.57
CA GLN A 316 1.54 -17.42 9.88
C GLN A 316 1.58 -16.29 8.85
N GLU A 317 2.64 -16.21 8.03
CA GLU A 317 2.86 -15.06 7.13
C GLU A 317 1.66 -14.73 6.22
N LYS A 318 0.95 -15.76 5.75
CA LYS A 318 -0.24 -15.61 4.91
C LYS A 318 -1.44 -15.03 5.68
N ASP A 319 -1.66 -15.46 6.92
CA ASP A 319 -2.77 -14.93 7.74
C ASP A 319 -2.52 -13.46 8.10
N PHE A 320 -1.27 -13.11 8.37
CA PHE A 320 -0.82 -11.72 8.51
C PHE A 320 -1.06 -10.88 7.27
N ALA A 321 -0.54 -11.30 6.11
CA ALA A 321 -0.75 -10.57 4.85
C ALA A 321 -2.25 -10.39 4.54
N SER A 322 -3.07 -11.38 4.90
CA SER A 322 -4.52 -11.35 4.74
C SER A 322 -5.24 -10.44 5.74
N ALA A 323 -4.74 -10.33 6.97
CA ALA A 323 -5.37 -9.56 8.04
C ALA A 323 -4.98 -8.09 8.02
N LEU A 324 -3.72 -7.77 7.70
CA LEU A 324 -3.16 -6.42 7.80
C LEU A 324 -3.96 -5.37 7.01
N VAL A 325 -4.48 -5.76 5.85
CA VAL A 325 -5.36 -4.93 5.01
C VAL A 325 -6.64 -4.48 5.73
N HIS A 326 -7.13 -5.22 6.73
CA HIS A 326 -8.31 -4.82 7.51
C HIS A 326 -7.98 -3.69 8.49
N GLY A 327 -6.72 -3.50 8.88
CA GLY A 327 -6.26 -2.30 9.57
C GLY A 327 -6.51 -1.04 8.74
N PHE A 328 -6.42 -1.14 7.41
CA PHE A 328 -6.74 -0.03 6.51
C PHE A 328 -8.22 0.35 6.53
N ASP A 329 -9.16 -0.61 6.64
CA ASP A 329 -10.58 -0.29 6.80
C ASP A 329 -10.85 0.44 8.12
N GLN A 330 -10.23 -0.01 9.22
CA GLN A 330 -10.32 0.68 10.52
C GLN A 330 -9.78 2.11 10.42
N TYR A 331 -8.68 2.29 9.70
CA TYR A 331 -8.08 3.59 9.44
C TYR A 331 -8.99 4.51 8.60
N LEU A 332 -9.53 4.03 7.48
CA LEU A 332 -10.47 4.79 6.65
C LEU A 332 -11.75 5.16 7.41
N LYS A 333 -12.24 4.30 8.31
CA LYS A 333 -13.36 4.62 9.20
C LYS A 333 -13.04 5.80 10.12
N LYS A 334 -11.83 5.85 10.69
CA LYS A 334 -11.38 6.97 11.52
C LYS A 334 -11.30 8.26 10.71
N ILE A 335 -10.75 8.21 9.50
CA ILE A 335 -10.72 9.39 8.60
C ILE A 335 -12.14 9.87 8.29
N ARG A 336 -13.05 8.97 7.92
CA ARG A 336 -14.45 9.33 7.66
C ARG A 336 -15.11 9.99 8.86
N ALA A 337 -14.95 9.43 10.05
CA ALA A 337 -15.51 10.01 11.26
C ALA A 337 -15.00 11.44 11.49
N ILE A 338 -13.72 11.70 11.22
CA ILE A 338 -13.13 13.03 11.37
C ILE A 338 -13.67 14.00 10.30
N LEU A 339 -13.78 13.57 9.05
CA LEU A 339 -14.38 14.38 7.97
C LEU A 339 -15.86 14.67 8.26
N GLN A 340 -16.61 13.68 8.72
CA GLN A 340 -18.03 13.81 9.09
C GLN A 340 -18.25 14.78 10.24
N ALA A 341 -17.42 14.71 11.28
CA ALA A 341 -17.46 15.65 12.41
C ALA A 341 -17.26 17.11 11.99
N ASN A 342 -16.74 17.33 10.77
CA ASN A 342 -16.46 18.64 10.19
C ASN A 342 -17.31 18.97 8.97
N HIS A 343 -18.29 18.13 8.61
CA HIS A 343 -19.10 18.28 7.40
C HIS A 343 -18.29 18.34 6.09
N LEU A 344 -17.22 17.54 6.02
CA LEU A 344 -16.26 17.49 4.91
C LEU A 344 -16.26 16.15 4.15
N ASP A 345 -17.05 15.16 4.56
CA ASP A 345 -17.01 13.80 4.02
C ASP A 345 -17.49 13.70 2.57
N ASP A 346 -18.37 14.60 2.15
CA ASP A 346 -18.85 14.68 0.77
C ASP A 346 -17.89 15.43 -0.16
N THR A 347 -17.05 16.34 0.35
CA THR A 347 -16.19 17.22 -0.45
C THR A 347 -14.74 16.76 -0.51
N VAL A 348 -14.18 16.37 0.64
CA VAL A 348 -12.76 16.06 0.76
C VAL A 348 -12.49 14.65 0.24
N ARG A 349 -11.42 14.55 -0.54
CA ARG A 349 -10.85 13.29 -1.03
C ARG A 349 -9.42 13.15 -0.53
N ILE A 350 -8.95 11.93 -0.42
CA ILE A 350 -7.59 11.63 0.00
C ILE A 350 -6.84 10.85 -1.08
N ALA A 351 -5.53 10.98 -1.10
CA ALA A 351 -4.60 10.14 -1.85
C ALA A 351 -3.89 9.19 -0.89
N ILE A 352 -3.69 7.94 -1.34
CA ILE A 352 -2.82 6.98 -0.66
C ILE A 352 -1.54 6.83 -1.47
N ASN A 353 -0.44 7.44 -1.01
CA ASN A 353 0.78 7.57 -1.79
C ASN A 353 2.06 7.61 -0.93
N PRO A 354 2.94 6.59 -1.00
CA PRO A 354 2.69 5.27 -1.58
C PRO A 354 1.92 4.37 -0.59
N TRP A 355 1.32 3.31 -1.09
CA TRP A 355 1.04 2.12 -0.28
C TRP A 355 1.95 0.96 -0.70
N SER A 356 2.39 0.18 0.29
CA SER A 356 3.34 -0.92 0.07
C SER A 356 3.22 -1.98 1.15
N PHE A 357 3.83 -3.13 0.87
CA PHE A 357 4.08 -4.20 1.82
C PHE A 357 5.51 -4.69 1.64
N PHE A 358 6.29 -4.71 2.72
CA PHE A 358 7.67 -5.19 2.69
C PHE A 358 7.91 -6.19 3.80
N ARG A 359 8.68 -7.24 3.55
CA ARG A 359 9.13 -8.16 4.61
C ARG A 359 10.33 -7.54 5.33
N ALA A 360 10.64 -7.99 6.54
CA ALA A 360 11.81 -7.49 7.29
C ALA A 360 13.07 -7.45 6.41
N PRO A 361 13.93 -6.45 6.59
CA PRO A 361 15.27 -6.53 6.03
C PRO A 361 16.00 -7.77 6.54
N THR A 362 16.89 -8.30 5.71
CA THR A 362 17.76 -9.41 6.11
C THR A 362 18.82 -8.93 7.12
N LYS A 363 19.37 -9.84 7.93
CA LYS A 363 20.38 -9.52 8.97
C LYS A 363 21.64 -8.82 8.44
N GLU A 364 21.87 -8.84 7.13
CA GLU A 364 23.05 -8.29 6.46
C GLU A 364 22.88 -6.83 5.99
N GLY A 365 21.88 -6.10 6.51
CA GLY A 365 21.78 -4.65 6.30
C GLY A 365 21.25 -4.23 4.92
N GLY A 366 20.51 -5.11 4.23
CA GLY A 366 19.88 -4.82 2.95
C GLY A 366 18.43 -5.28 2.85
N TYR A 367 17.66 -4.58 2.00
CA TYR A 367 16.26 -4.83 1.66
C TYR A 367 16.04 -6.03 0.74
N SER A 368 16.74 -7.16 0.88
CA SER A 368 16.48 -8.32 -0.02
C SER A 368 15.10 -8.97 0.23
N VAL A 369 14.05 -8.31 -0.26
CA VAL A 369 12.65 -8.61 -0.06
C VAL A 369 12.11 -9.06 -1.40
N ASN A 370 12.35 -10.33 -1.70
CA ASN A 370 11.68 -10.99 -2.81
C ASN A 370 10.28 -11.43 -2.34
N LEU A 371 9.24 -10.80 -2.88
CA LEU A 371 7.85 -11.10 -2.57
C LEU A 371 7.51 -12.53 -3.01
N SER A 372 6.72 -13.22 -2.19
CA SER A 372 6.19 -14.55 -2.50
C SER A 372 4.70 -14.50 -2.84
N ALA A 373 4.18 -15.60 -3.37
CA ALA A 373 2.81 -15.66 -3.81
C ALA A 373 1.75 -15.41 -2.72
N GLN A 374 2.06 -15.64 -1.44
CA GLN A 374 1.13 -15.33 -0.35
C GLN A 374 1.04 -13.82 -0.08
N ASP A 375 2.03 -13.02 -0.49
CA ASP A 375 1.99 -11.56 -0.32
C ASP A 375 0.93 -10.95 -1.22
N ALA A 376 0.55 -11.63 -2.32
CA ALA A 376 -0.56 -11.23 -3.18
C ALA A 376 -1.90 -11.12 -2.45
N PHE A 377 -2.06 -11.75 -1.27
CA PHE A 377 -3.25 -11.59 -0.43
C PHE A 377 -3.37 -10.19 0.17
N TYR A 378 -2.23 -9.56 0.51
CA TYR A 378 -2.20 -8.18 0.95
C TYR A 378 -2.62 -7.26 -0.21
N TYR A 379 -1.99 -7.40 -1.38
CA TYR A 379 -2.31 -6.56 -2.54
C TYR A 379 -3.77 -6.74 -2.99
N ALA A 380 -4.28 -7.97 -2.99
CA ALA A 380 -5.68 -8.26 -3.29
C ALA A 380 -6.64 -7.59 -2.29
N GLY A 381 -6.39 -7.75 -0.99
CA GLY A 381 -7.20 -7.12 0.04
C GLY A 381 -7.14 -5.59 -0.01
N MET A 382 -5.96 -5.02 -0.26
CA MET A 382 -5.76 -3.57 -0.33
C MET A 382 -6.46 -2.97 -1.56
N VAL A 383 -6.27 -3.54 -2.75
CA VAL A 383 -6.94 -3.06 -3.97
C VAL A 383 -8.46 -3.14 -3.85
N ASN A 384 -9.01 -4.23 -3.30
CA ASN A 384 -10.45 -4.34 -3.07
C ASN A 384 -10.99 -3.20 -2.19
N ARG A 385 -10.25 -2.84 -1.14
CA ARG A 385 -10.63 -1.76 -0.20
C ARG A 385 -10.50 -0.40 -0.83
N LEU A 386 -9.40 -0.14 -1.54
CA LEU A 386 -9.21 1.11 -2.27
C LEU A 386 -10.37 1.35 -3.24
N LEU A 387 -10.74 0.33 -4.00
CA LEU A 387 -11.85 0.40 -4.96
C LEU A 387 -13.20 0.62 -4.26
N ARG A 388 -13.53 -0.17 -3.24
CA ARG A 388 -14.79 0.00 -2.47
C ARG A 388 -14.89 1.37 -1.80
N ASN A 389 -13.75 2.01 -1.54
CA ASN A 389 -13.67 3.34 -0.95
C ASN A 389 -13.31 4.43 -1.98
N SER A 390 -13.56 4.21 -3.29
CA SER A 390 -13.22 5.18 -4.36
C SER A 390 -13.93 6.53 -4.23
N ASN A 391 -15.03 6.59 -3.48
CA ASN A 391 -15.68 7.87 -3.15
C ASN A 391 -14.87 8.71 -2.16
N LEU A 392 -13.97 8.12 -1.36
CA LEU A 392 -13.10 8.84 -0.44
C LEU A 392 -11.66 8.91 -0.97
N VAL A 393 -11.14 7.77 -1.44
CA VAL A 393 -9.77 7.64 -1.94
C VAL A 393 -9.78 7.91 -3.44
N SER A 394 -9.37 9.11 -3.85
CA SER A 394 -9.36 9.53 -5.26
C SER A 394 -8.09 9.11 -6.00
N HIS A 395 -6.99 8.89 -5.27
CA HIS A 395 -5.71 8.49 -5.86
C HIS A 395 -5.05 7.42 -5.02
N ALA A 396 -4.43 6.42 -5.66
CA ALA A 396 -3.68 5.39 -4.96
C ALA A 396 -2.47 4.94 -5.79
N LEU A 397 -1.27 5.05 -5.23
CA LEU A 397 -0.04 4.59 -5.88
C LEU A 397 0.58 3.45 -5.09
N VAL A 398 0.77 2.30 -5.73
CA VAL A 398 1.51 1.18 -5.14
C VAL A 398 3.00 1.36 -5.41
N GLY A 399 3.83 1.13 -4.40
CA GLY A 399 5.29 1.22 -4.55
C GLY A 399 6.04 0.14 -3.77
N PRO A 400 7.34 -0.06 -4.04
CA PRO A 400 8.04 0.46 -5.21
C PRO A 400 7.68 -0.33 -6.49
N LEU A 401 7.91 0.29 -7.66
CA LEU A 401 7.68 -0.34 -8.95
C LEU A 401 8.77 -1.36 -9.27
N ILE A 402 10.03 -1.00 -9.01
CA ILE A 402 11.21 -1.82 -9.33
C ILE A 402 12.03 -2.11 -8.06
N GLY A 403 12.97 -3.03 -8.15
CA GLY A 403 13.93 -3.31 -7.09
C GLY A 403 13.35 -4.09 -5.92
N ASP A 404 13.75 -3.70 -4.72
CA ASP A 404 13.42 -4.42 -3.50
C ASP A 404 11.97 -4.23 -3.02
N ALA A 405 11.28 -5.35 -2.75
CA ALA A 405 9.81 -5.41 -2.58
C ALA A 405 9.00 -4.88 -3.78
N GLY A 406 9.63 -4.69 -4.95
CA GLY A 406 9.00 -4.13 -6.14
C GLY A 406 8.00 -5.06 -6.82
N LEU A 407 7.12 -4.47 -7.63
CA LEU A 407 6.30 -5.23 -8.59
C LEU A 407 7.17 -5.89 -9.65
N LEU A 408 8.29 -5.24 -10.00
CA LEU A 408 9.35 -5.75 -10.83
C LEU A 408 10.61 -5.87 -9.97
N ARG A 409 11.35 -6.96 -10.13
CA ARG A 409 12.65 -7.18 -9.52
C ARG A 409 13.73 -6.70 -10.47
N LEU A 410 14.79 -6.10 -9.93
CA LEU A 410 16.04 -5.81 -10.63
C LEU A 410 17.15 -6.58 -9.91
N GLU A 411 17.80 -7.51 -10.59
CA GLU A 411 18.88 -8.34 -10.03
C GLU A 411 19.87 -8.68 -11.15
N ASN A 412 21.16 -8.37 -10.95
CA ASN A 412 22.21 -8.59 -11.96
C ASN A 412 21.85 -8.04 -13.35
N ASP A 413 21.38 -6.79 -13.40
CA ASP A 413 20.90 -6.10 -14.61
C ASP A 413 19.69 -6.77 -15.33
N GLN A 414 19.06 -7.76 -14.71
CA GLN A 414 17.86 -8.40 -15.24
C GLN A 414 16.60 -7.92 -14.52
N VAL A 415 15.57 -7.59 -15.30
CA VAL A 415 14.25 -7.24 -14.79
C VAL A 415 13.26 -8.37 -14.99
N TYR A 416 12.57 -8.77 -13.92
CA TYR A 416 11.56 -9.84 -13.96
C TYR A 416 10.39 -9.53 -13.01
N PRO A 417 9.17 -10.03 -13.31
CA PRO A 417 8.00 -9.80 -12.45
C PRO A 417 8.15 -10.50 -11.10
N SER A 418 7.82 -9.80 -10.01
CA SER A 418 7.74 -10.44 -8.68
C SER A 418 6.52 -11.36 -8.59
N ALA A 419 6.45 -12.17 -7.53
CA ALA A 419 5.35 -13.14 -7.36
C ALA A 419 3.97 -12.50 -7.17
N VAL A 420 3.89 -11.19 -6.89
CA VAL A 420 2.62 -10.45 -6.77
C VAL A 420 2.20 -9.81 -8.09
N PHE A 421 3.11 -9.65 -9.05
CA PHE A 421 2.83 -9.04 -10.35
C PHE A 421 1.62 -9.68 -11.08
N PRO A 422 1.46 -11.02 -11.09
CA PRO A 422 0.29 -11.65 -11.72
C PRO A 422 -1.06 -11.20 -11.16
N PHE A 423 -1.12 -10.73 -9.91
CA PHE A 423 -2.36 -10.18 -9.35
C PHE A 423 -2.77 -8.88 -10.06
N PHE A 424 -1.83 -8.00 -10.38
CA PHE A 424 -2.14 -6.77 -11.12
C PHE A 424 -2.60 -7.09 -12.55
N GLN A 425 -2.12 -8.19 -13.14
CA GLN A 425 -2.61 -8.67 -14.42
C GLN A 425 -4.07 -9.16 -14.34
N LEU A 426 -4.42 -9.86 -13.26
CA LEU A 426 -5.79 -10.31 -12.99
C LEU A 426 -6.80 -9.17 -12.86
N MET A 427 -6.35 -7.97 -12.49
CA MET A 427 -7.20 -6.81 -12.19
C MET A 427 -7.35 -5.83 -13.36
N GLN A 428 -6.84 -6.17 -14.55
CA GLN A 428 -6.93 -5.31 -15.74
C GLN A 428 -8.36 -5.12 -16.26
N ASP A 429 -9.26 -6.04 -15.93
CA ASP A 429 -10.64 -6.05 -16.42
C ASP A 429 -11.64 -5.40 -15.47
N ILE A 430 -11.15 -4.60 -14.53
CA ILE A 430 -12.04 -3.86 -13.65
C ILE A 430 -12.87 -2.90 -14.48
N GLU A 431 -14.18 -2.95 -14.25
CA GLU A 431 -15.18 -2.14 -14.92
C GLU A 431 -15.56 -0.93 -14.07
N GLU A 432 -16.33 0.00 -14.64
CA GLU A 432 -16.64 1.27 -13.99
C GLU A 432 -17.42 1.14 -12.69
N ASN A 433 -18.52 0.37 -12.65
CA ASN A 433 -19.41 0.34 -11.49
C ASN A 433 -18.99 -0.74 -10.50
N ILE A 434 -18.59 -0.35 -9.29
CA ILE A 434 -18.16 -1.28 -8.25
C ILE A 434 -19.38 -1.80 -7.50
N LEU A 435 -19.51 -3.12 -7.36
CA LEU A 435 -20.69 -3.76 -6.81
C LEU A 435 -20.45 -4.33 -5.40
N ALA A 436 -21.52 -4.39 -4.61
CA ALA A 436 -21.51 -5.07 -3.32
C ALA A 436 -21.85 -6.57 -3.49
N PHE A 437 -21.12 -7.42 -2.77
CA PHE A 437 -21.58 -8.78 -2.51
C PHE A 437 -22.50 -8.79 -1.30
N GLU A 438 -23.60 -9.51 -1.42
CA GLU A 438 -24.49 -9.81 -0.32
C GLU A 438 -24.30 -11.25 0.16
N MET A 439 -24.30 -11.40 1.48
CA MET A 439 -24.33 -12.70 2.11
C MET A 439 -25.79 -13.13 2.28
N LEU A 440 -26.07 -14.40 1.98
CA LEU A 440 -27.39 -14.96 2.28
C LEU A 440 -27.52 -15.15 3.79
N PRO A 441 -28.58 -14.62 4.45
CA PRO A 441 -28.71 -14.65 5.91
C PRO A 441 -28.58 -16.04 6.54
N ASN A 442 -29.04 -17.07 5.83
CA ASN A 442 -29.05 -18.46 6.30
C ASN A 442 -27.79 -19.26 5.91
N ARG A 443 -26.84 -18.63 5.20
CA ARG A 443 -25.58 -19.25 4.73
C ARG A 443 -24.44 -18.23 4.83
N PRO A 444 -24.05 -17.82 6.06
CA PRO A 444 -22.99 -16.84 6.24
C PRO A 444 -21.65 -17.38 5.73
N VAL A 445 -20.80 -16.47 5.26
CA VAL A 445 -19.42 -16.80 4.89
C VAL A 445 -18.68 -17.21 6.17
N PRO A 446 -17.95 -18.35 6.19
CA PRO A 446 -17.14 -18.70 7.33
C PRO A 446 -16.11 -17.62 7.66
N GLU A 447 -15.90 -17.35 8.94
CA GLU A 447 -14.95 -16.35 9.44
C GLU A 447 -13.86 -17.00 10.30
N TYR A 448 -12.74 -16.32 10.46
CA TYR A 448 -11.69 -16.64 11.42
C TYR A 448 -11.34 -15.42 12.25
N PHE A 449 -11.02 -15.64 13.51
CA PHE A 449 -10.67 -14.55 14.41
C PHE A 449 -9.19 -14.18 14.23
N TRP A 450 -8.91 -12.89 14.12
CA TRP A 450 -7.56 -12.33 14.16
C TRP A 450 -7.38 -11.47 15.40
N SER A 451 -6.36 -11.73 16.20
CA SER A 451 -6.16 -11.03 17.48
C SER A 451 -5.70 -9.57 17.34
N GLY A 452 -5.34 -9.11 16.15
CA GLY A 452 -4.88 -7.73 15.90
C GLY A 452 -3.45 -7.46 16.37
N ILE A 453 -2.89 -6.34 15.93
CA ILE A 453 -1.56 -5.84 16.34
C ILE A 453 -1.80 -4.61 17.21
N LYS A 454 -1.48 -4.70 18.51
CA LYS A 454 -1.74 -3.61 19.47
C LYS A 454 -1.14 -2.29 18.97
N GLY A 455 -1.98 -1.25 18.86
CA GLY A 455 -1.58 0.09 18.40
C GLY A 455 -1.58 0.27 16.87
N ALA A 456 -1.63 -0.80 16.08
CA ALA A 456 -1.67 -0.74 14.62
C ALA A 456 -3.00 -1.25 14.03
N MET A 457 -3.56 -2.32 14.58
CA MET A 457 -4.79 -2.97 14.11
C MET A 457 -5.52 -3.64 15.28
N GLU A 458 -6.81 -3.35 15.45
CA GLU A 458 -7.64 -3.97 16.48
C GLU A 458 -8.04 -5.40 16.08
N ALA A 459 -8.33 -6.24 17.09
CA ALA A 459 -8.83 -7.60 16.89
C ALA A 459 -10.14 -7.61 16.10
N VAL A 460 -10.34 -8.59 15.23
CA VAL A 460 -11.47 -8.60 14.27
C VAL A 460 -11.75 -10.01 13.74
N GLU A 461 -13.02 -10.29 13.45
CA GLU A 461 -13.45 -11.46 12.68
C GLU A 461 -13.28 -11.20 11.17
N LEU A 462 -12.61 -12.12 10.49
CA LEU A 462 -12.21 -11.97 9.10
C LEU A 462 -12.88 -13.03 8.22
N PRO A 463 -13.49 -12.66 7.09
CA PRO A 463 -14.11 -13.64 6.21
C PRO A 463 -13.06 -14.49 5.51
N ILE A 464 -13.26 -15.81 5.52
CA ILE A 464 -12.41 -16.78 4.83
C ILE A 464 -12.50 -16.58 3.31
N VAL A 465 -13.63 -16.10 2.80
CA VAL A 465 -13.80 -15.77 1.38
C VAL A 465 -14.10 -14.29 1.24
N GLU A 466 -13.37 -13.61 0.36
CA GLU A 466 -13.65 -12.23 -0.02
C GLU A 466 -13.82 -12.13 -1.53
N GLY A 467 -14.92 -11.51 -1.96
CA GLY A 467 -15.18 -11.21 -3.36
C GLY A 467 -15.07 -9.71 -3.66
N PHE A 468 -14.59 -9.39 -4.84
CA PHE A 468 -14.73 -8.09 -5.49
C PHE A 468 -15.45 -8.24 -6.83
N ALA A 469 -16.33 -7.30 -7.15
CA ALA A 469 -17.08 -7.31 -8.39
C ALA A 469 -17.21 -5.89 -8.96
N SER A 470 -17.14 -5.78 -10.27
CA SER A 470 -17.42 -4.56 -11.01
C SER A 470 -18.21 -4.86 -12.28
N ARG A 471 -18.98 -3.89 -12.76
CA ARG A 471 -19.80 -4.00 -13.97
C ARG A 471 -19.64 -2.79 -14.87
N SER A 472 -19.68 -3.00 -16.18
CA SER A 472 -19.71 -1.93 -17.17
C SER A 472 -20.97 -1.05 -17.01
N ASN A 473 -20.98 0.13 -17.63
CA ASN A 473 -22.09 1.08 -17.54
C ASN A 473 -23.37 0.58 -18.22
N ASP A 474 -23.23 -0.06 -19.36
CA ASP A 474 -24.31 -0.70 -20.12
C ASP A 474 -24.78 -2.01 -19.47
N GLY A 475 -24.05 -2.52 -18.48
CA GLY A 475 -24.37 -3.77 -17.80
C GLY A 475 -23.95 -5.03 -18.55
N SER A 476 -23.32 -4.90 -19.72
CA SER A 476 -22.97 -6.02 -20.59
C SER A 476 -21.81 -6.85 -20.07
N LYS A 477 -20.91 -6.29 -19.25
CA LYS A 477 -19.74 -6.99 -18.72
C LYS A 477 -19.68 -6.94 -17.20
N VAL A 478 -19.26 -8.05 -16.61
CA VAL A 478 -19.02 -8.17 -15.16
C VAL A 478 -17.66 -8.78 -14.93
N PHE A 479 -16.85 -8.13 -14.12
CA PHE A 479 -15.60 -8.68 -13.60
C PHE A 479 -15.79 -9.12 -12.16
N LEU A 480 -15.31 -10.33 -11.85
CA LEU A 480 -15.32 -10.94 -10.53
C LEU A 480 -13.88 -11.28 -10.14
N ASN A 481 -13.50 -10.95 -8.91
CA ASN A 481 -12.28 -11.44 -8.27
C ASN A 481 -12.64 -12.06 -6.93
N VAL A 482 -12.11 -13.24 -6.63
CA VAL A 482 -12.40 -13.95 -5.38
C VAL A 482 -11.13 -14.49 -4.75
N VAL A 483 -11.01 -14.26 -3.45
CA VAL A 483 -9.90 -14.65 -2.61
C VAL A 483 -10.38 -15.70 -1.61
N ASN A 484 -9.78 -16.89 -1.63
CA ASN A 484 -9.98 -17.92 -0.60
C ASN A 484 -8.81 -17.87 0.38
N ARG A 485 -9.04 -17.33 1.58
CA ARG A 485 -8.04 -17.26 2.66
C ARG A 485 -7.86 -18.57 3.42
N SER A 486 -8.68 -19.59 3.18
CA SER A 486 -8.57 -20.85 3.91
C SER A 486 -7.16 -21.42 3.79
N PRO A 487 -6.49 -21.78 4.90
CA PRO A 487 -5.15 -22.34 4.83
C PRO A 487 -5.14 -23.75 4.25
N ARG A 488 -6.27 -24.48 4.33
CA ARG A 488 -6.31 -25.93 4.05
C ARG A 488 -7.45 -26.36 3.13
N LYS A 489 -8.57 -25.62 3.10
CA LYS A 489 -9.78 -26.09 2.41
C LYS A 489 -9.99 -25.38 1.10
N ARG A 490 -10.47 -26.16 0.14
CA ARG A 490 -10.99 -25.69 -1.13
C ARG A 490 -12.33 -24.99 -0.89
N ALA A 491 -12.57 -23.89 -1.59
CA ALA A 491 -13.83 -23.15 -1.52
C ALA A 491 -14.61 -23.36 -2.83
N VAL A 492 -15.82 -23.89 -2.71
CA VAL A 492 -16.78 -23.97 -3.81
C VAL A 492 -17.77 -22.82 -3.64
N ILE A 493 -17.63 -21.80 -4.49
CA ILE A 493 -18.29 -20.52 -4.31
C ILE A 493 -19.33 -20.36 -5.41
N ARG A 494 -20.61 -20.34 -5.04
CA ARG A 494 -21.70 -20.02 -5.96
C ARG A 494 -21.98 -18.53 -5.89
N ILE A 495 -21.87 -17.84 -7.01
CA ILE A 495 -22.23 -16.43 -7.14
C ILE A 495 -23.50 -16.37 -7.97
N SER A 496 -24.61 -15.98 -7.35
CA SER A 496 -25.90 -15.81 -8.03
C SER A 496 -26.10 -14.35 -8.44
N PHE A 497 -26.69 -14.13 -9.60
CA PHE A 497 -26.89 -12.81 -10.20
C PHE A 497 -28.35 -12.40 -10.12
N ILE A 498 -28.62 -11.21 -9.59
CA ILE A 498 -29.96 -10.59 -9.60
C ILE A 498 -29.89 -9.27 -10.35
N ASN A 499 -30.92 -8.97 -11.15
CA ASN A 499 -31.04 -7.76 -11.96
C ASN A 499 -29.95 -7.63 -13.04
N PHE A 500 -29.33 -8.74 -13.43
CA PHE A 500 -28.43 -8.80 -14.59
C PHE A 500 -29.18 -9.34 -15.80
N GLU A 501 -28.70 -8.98 -16.98
CA GLU A 501 -28.99 -9.76 -18.18
C GLU A 501 -28.40 -11.17 -18.06
N ASP A 502 -28.80 -12.04 -18.97
CA ASP A 502 -28.29 -13.41 -19.05
C ASP A 502 -26.77 -13.44 -19.28
N MET A 503 -26.00 -13.70 -18.21
CA MET A 503 -24.54 -13.66 -18.24
C MET A 503 -23.91 -14.97 -18.74
N ARG A 504 -22.73 -14.85 -19.36
CA ARG A 504 -21.89 -15.97 -19.84
C ARG A 504 -20.42 -15.73 -19.49
N PRO A 505 -19.69 -16.76 -19.04
CA PRO A 505 -18.24 -16.67 -18.85
C PRO A 505 -17.50 -16.39 -20.16
N LEU A 506 -16.72 -15.29 -20.16
CA LEU A 506 -15.87 -14.88 -21.27
C LEU A 506 -14.43 -15.34 -21.07
N LYS A 507 -13.89 -15.09 -19.87
CA LYS A 507 -12.55 -15.53 -19.47
C LYS A 507 -12.49 -15.80 -17.97
N ALA A 508 -11.56 -16.65 -17.56
CA ALA A 508 -11.27 -16.90 -16.16
C ALA A 508 -9.76 -17.09 -16.00
N GLY A 509 -9.25 -16.81 -14.81
CA GLY A 509 -7.85 -17.07 -14.52
C GLY A 509 -7.55 -17.12 -13.03
N VAL A 510 -6.38 -17.64 -12.72
CA VAL A 510 -5.92 -17.86 -11.35
C VAL A 510 -4.44 -17.52 -11.23
N ILE A 511 -4.00 -17.21 -10.00
CA ILE A 511 -2.58 -17.18 -9.68
C ILE A 511 -2.10 -18.62 -9.51
N ARG A 512 -1.30 -19.11 -10.45
CA ARG A 512 -0.71 -20.45 -10.43
C ARG A 512 0.61 -20.44 -9.68
N ARG A 513 0.79 -21.45 -8.83
CA ARG A 513 2.01 -21.72 -8.04
C ARG A 513 1.97 -23.15 -7.48
N ASN A 514 3.11 -23.65 -7.02
CA ASN A 514 3.18 -24.96 -6.36
C ASN A 514 3.03 -24.85 -4.84
N ARG A 515 3.63 -23.82 -4.24
CA ARG A 515 3.61 -23.54 -2.80
C ARG A 515 3.26 -22.08 -2.54
N LYS A 516 2.79 -21.78 -1.33
CA LYS A 516 2.39 -20.41 -0.95
C LYS A 516 3.59 -19.47 -0.82
N GLN A 517 4.74 -20.02 -0.48
CA GLN A 517 6.00 -19.28 -0.34
C GLN A 517 6.80 -19.21 -1.64
N ASP A 518 6.27 -19.71 -2.76
CA ASP A 518 6.96 -19.62 -4.05
C ASP A 518 7.21 -18.16 -4.43
N ARG A 519 8.40 -17.90 -4.96
CA ARG A 519 8.87 -16.59 -5.45
C ARG A 519 9.36 -16.74 -6.89
N ASN A 520 9.39 -15.64 -7.63
CA ASN A 520 10.07 -15.58 -8.92
C ASN A 520 11.53 -15.19 -8.71
N TYR A 521 12.41 -15.69 -9.56
CA TYR A 521 13.86 -15.47 -9.54
C TYR A 521 14.36 -15.31 -10.99
N PRO A 522 15.57 -14.77 -11.24
CA PRO A 522 16.08 -14.59 -12.60
C PRO A 522 16.12 -15.89 -13.41
N ASP A 523 16.49 -17.00 -12.78
CA ASP A 523 16.54 -18.34 -13.37
C ASP A 523 15.17 -19.04 -13.42
N LYS A 524 14.16 -18.50 -12.73
CA LYS A 524 12.81 -19.08 -12.61
C LYS A 524 11.72 -18.02 -12.55
N VAL A 525 11.67 -17.16 -13.58
CA VAL A 525 10.78 -15.99 -13.65
C VAL A 525 9.27 -16.32 -13.64
N ASN A 526 8.92 -17.58 -13.96
CA ASN A 526 7.53 -18.06 -14.08
C ASN A 526 7.14 -19.06 -12.98
N ASN A 527 7.80 -19.03 -11.82
CA ASN A 527 7.46 -19.91 -10.69
C ASN A 527 6.06 -19.58 -10.12
N VAL A 528 5.68 -18.30 -10.16
CA VAL A 528 4.35 -17.77 -9.84
C VAL A 528 3.87 -16.95 -11.01
N THR A 529 2.74 -17.35 -11.59
CA THR A 529 2.23 -16.79 -12.86
C THR A 529 0.73 -16.61 -12.84
N PHE A 530 0.24 -15.80 -13.77
CA PHE A 530 -1.16 -15.79 -14.15
C PHE A 530 -1.41 -16.97 -15.11
N ALA A 531 -2.42 -17.79 -14.80
CA ALA A 531 -2.85 -18.86 -15.68
C ALA A 531 -4.32 -18.67 -16.06
N GLU A 532 -4.57 -18.55 -17.36
CA GLU A 532 -5.92 -18.58 -17.90
C GLU A 532 -6.52 -19.97 -17.75
N ILE A 533 -7.80 -20.00 -17.37
CA ILE A 533 -8.60 -21.21 -17.29
C ILE A 533 -9.54 -21.21 -18.48
N SER A 534 -9.51 -22.31 -19.25
CA SER A 534 -10.45 -22.51 -20.34
C SER A 534 -11.89 -22.50 -19.79
N VAL A 535 -12.63 -21.46 -20.16
CA VAL A 535 -14.07 -21.39 -19.98
C VAL A 535 -14.71 -22.07 -21.17
N ARG A 536 -15.44 -23.16 -20.92
CA ARG A 536 -16.25 -23.80 -21.97
C ARG A 536 -17.24 -22.77 -22.52
N LYS A 537 -17.66 -22.89 -23.78
CA LYS A 537 -18.78 -22.09 -24.34
C LYS A 537 -20.03 -22.41 -23.53
N TYR A 538 -20.27 -21.67 -22.47
CA TYR A 538 -21.37 -21.91 -21.55
C TYR A 538 -22.66 -21.30 -22.09
N ARG A 539 -23.77 -21.95 -21.75
CA ARG A 539 -25.10 -21.38 -21.89
C ARG A 539 -25.23 -20.16 -20.97
N ARG A 540 -26.25 -19.33 -21.22
CA ARG A 540 -26.66 -18.27 -20.31
C ARG A 540 -26.92 -18.83 -18.91
N MET A 541 -26.47 -18.13 -17.87
CA MET A 541 -26.60 -18.57 -16.48
C MET A 541 -27.03 -17.43 -15.57
N ASP A 542 -27.87 -17.76 -14.59
CA ASP A 542 -28.25 -16.93 -13.45
C ASP A 542 -27.24 -17.01 -12.29
N HIS A 543 -26.24 -17.89 -12.40
CA HIS A 543 -25.17 -18.05 -11.42
C HIS A 543 -23.88 -18.60 -12.06
N VAL A 544 -22.76 -18.43 -11.36
CA VAL A 544 -21.50 -19.13 -11.64
C VAL A 544 -21.04 -19.89 -10.40
N ASN A 545 -20.36 -21.01 -10.62
CA ASN A 545 -19.68 -21.75 -9.56
C ASN A 545 -18.17 -21.60 -9.77
N LEU A 546 -17.50 -21.01 -8.80
CA LEU A 546 -16.06 -20.84 -8.77
C LEU A 546 -15.45 -21.84 -7.81
N ASP A 547 -14.47 -22.58 -8.30
CA ASP A 547 -13.82 -23.63 -7.52
C ASP A 547 -12.37 -23.22 -7.20
N ILE A 548 -12.19 -22.66 -5.99
CA ILE A 548 -10.96 -21.97 -5.61
C ILE A 548 -10.14 -22.82 -4.63
N PRO A 549 -8.88 -23.16 -4.97
CA PRO A 549 -8.03 -23.94 -4.07
C PRO A 549 -7.78 -23.20 -2.74
N ALA A 550 -7.32 -23.95 -1.74
CA ALA A 550 -6.91 -23.36 -0.46
C ALA A 550 -5.85 -22.28 -0.69
N SER A 551 -6.06 -21.10 -0.12
CA SER A 551 -5.19 -19.94 -0.39
C SER A 551 -5.16 -19.61 -1.89
N GLY A 552 -6.28 -19.71 -2.61
CA GLY A 552 -6.37 -19.32 -4.02
C GLY A 552 -6.84 -17.89 -4.23
N ILE A 553 -6.41 -17.30 -5.35
CA ILE A 553 -6.96 -16.04 -5.90
C ILE A 553 -7.35 -16.33 -7.34
N ALA A 554 -8.59 -15.99 -7.69
CA ALA A 554 -9.15 -16.21 -9.03
C ALA A 554 -9.90 -14.99 -9.52
N SER A 555 -9.95 -14.81 -10.83
CA SER A 555 -10.86 -13.87 -11.48
C SER A 555 -11.66 -14.53 -12.59
N MET A 556 -12.79 -13.90 -12.91
CA MET A 556 -13.65 -14.28 -14.03
C MET A 556 -14.27 -13.02 -14.62
N VAL A 557 -14.29 -12.93 -15.95
CA VAL A 557 -15.09 -11.94 -16.68
C VAL A 557 -16.27 -12.64 -17.31
N LEU A 558 -17.43 -12.02 -17.16
CA LEU A 558 -18.70 -12.42 -17.74
C LEU A 558 -19.15 -11.37 -18.74
N THR A 559 -19.92 -11.80 -19.73
CA THR A 559 -20.56 -10.94 -20.72
C THR A 559 -21.99 -11.37 -20.99
N SER A 560 -22.89 -10.43 -21.30
CA SER A 560 -24.20 -10.71 -21.89
C SER A 560 -24.17 -10.75 -23.43
N GLU A 561 -23.06 -10.33 -24.02
CA GLU A 561 -22.86 -10.32 -25.48
C GLU A 561 -22.79 -11.75 -26.08
N PRO A 562 -23.21 -11.94 -27.35
CA PRO A 562 -23.35 -13.25 -27.99
C PRO A 562 -22.08 -14.09 -28.13
#